data_AF-A0A968LCC9-F1
#
_entry.id   AF-A0A968LCC9-F1
#
_cell.length_a   1.000
_cell.length_b   1.000
_cell.length_c   1.000
_cell.angle_alpha   90.00
_cell.angle_beta   90.00
_cell.angle_gamma   90.00
#
_symmetry.space_group_name_H-M   'P 1'
#
loop_
_entity.id
_entity.type
_entity.pdbx_description
1 polymer ?
#
loop_
_entity_poly.entity_id
_entity_poly.type
_entity_poly.pdbx_seq_one_letter_code
_entity_poly.pdbx_strand_id
1 'polypeptide(L)'
;MLQWFDRLLFPDRYMPHGHCYLWQSNLVWLHVLSDGAIALAYYSIPLMLLYFICKREDAPFRYMFVLFGAFIVTCGTTHLMEIWTLWYPAYWLSGSVKATTALVSGYTALELLPLLPQALALPSPAQLKAINQELETQIAERKQAEAEVHQLNQVLEERVRERTAALEAANQQLESEIAERKYAEIRLRLLERAIAASSNGVFITDASHSDNPIVYVNPGFEKITGYEAAEAVGRHPHFCRNSLRINLPWKMCDRHCEKAKAAMSPCAIAVAMARPSGASYSFLPCAMQPDCSPIS
;
A
#
# COMPACT_ATOMS: atom_id res chain seq x y z
N MET A 1 -68.03 56.23 -14.06
CA MET A 1 -67.41 55.02 -13.49
C MET A 1 -68.42 54.22 -12.65
N LEU A 2 -69.11 54.83 -11.68
CA LEU A 2 -70.12 54.17 -10.84
C LEU A 2 -71.31 53.56 -11.62
N GLN A 3 -71.89 54.26 -12.60
CA GLN A 3 -73.00 53.73 -13.43
C GLN A 3 -72.65 52.49 -14.27
N TRP A 4 -71.36 52.26 -14.57
CA TRP A 4 -70.90 51.06 -15.26
C TRP A 4 -70.83 49.87 -14.29
N PHE A 5 -70.36 50.10 -13.06
CA PHE A 5 -70.37 49.10 -11.99
C PHE A 5 -71.80 48.70 -11.59
N ASP A 6 -72.73 49.66 -11.52
CA ASP A 6 -74.14 49.37 -11.23
C ASP A 6 -74.77 48.50 -12.33
N ARG A 7 -74.48 48.78 -13.62
CA ARG A 7 -74.93 47.92 -14.74
C ARG A 7 -74.25 46.54 -14.78
N LEU A 8 -73.05 46.41 -14.19
CA LEU A 8 -72.31 45.15 -14.15
C LEU A 8 -72.82 44.22 -13.03
N LEU A 9 -73.21 44.80 -11.90
CA LEU A 9 -73.64 44.07 -10.70
C LEU A 9 -75.17 43.92 -10.58
N PHE A 10 -75.95 44.88 -11.10
CA PHE A 10 -77.42 44.90 -10.99
C PHE A 10 -78.07 45.40 -12.29
N PRO A 11 -78.15 44.57 -13.35
CA PRO A 11 -78.93 44.94 -14.51
C PRO A 11 -80.40 44.63 -14.21
N ASP A 12 -81.22 45.65 -14.00
CA ASP A 12 -82.69 45.58 -13.80
C ASP A 12 -83.46 44.89 -14.96
N ARG A 13 -82.75 44.34 -15.94
CA ARG A 13 -83.26 43.69 -17.15
C ARG A 13 -83.22 42.17 -17.13
N TYR A 14 -82.50 41.53 -16.20
CA TYR A 14 -82.43 40.07 -16.17
C TYR A 14 -83.15 39.49 -14.96
N MET A 15 -83.79 38.33 -15.14
CA MET A 15 -84.44 37.60 -14.05
C MET A 15 -83.43 36.70 -13.34
N PRO A 16 -83.45 36.58 -12.00
CA PRO A 16 -82.60 35.63 -11.29
C PRO A 16 -83.02 34.17 -11.55
N HIS A 17 -82.08 33.24 -11.38
CA HIS A 17 -82.27 31.82 -11.70
C HIS A 17 -83.38 31.14 -10.87
N GLY A 18 -83.73 31.67 -9.70
CA GLY A 18 -84.86 31.17 -8.91
C GLY A 18 -86.18 31.20 -9.67
N HIS A 19 -86.38 32.17 -10.57
CA HIS A 19 -87.57 32.19 -11.44
C HIS A 19 -87.55 31.08 -12.51
N CYS A 20 -86.37 30.69 -12.99
CA CYS A 20 -86.23 29.55 -13.91
C CYS A 20 -86.64 28.23 -13.23
N TYR A 21 -86.46 28.13 -11.91
CA TYR A 21 -86.91 26.98 -11.11
C TYR A 21 -88.34 27.10 -10.61
N LEU A 22 -89.08 28.13 -11.03
CA LEU A 22 -90.44 28.45 -10.56
C LEU A 22 -90.52 28.53 -9.03
N TRP A 23 -89.40 28.81 -8.35
CA TRP A 23 -89.27 28.77 -6.91
C TRP A 23 -89.78 27.48 -6.25
N GLN A 24 -89.69 26.33 -6.94
CA GLN A 24 -90.00 25.04 -6.33
C GLN A 24 -89.00 24.72 -5.22
N SER A 25 -89.46 24.73 -3.97
CA SER A 25 -88.61 24.62 -2.78
C SER A 25 -87.67 23.41 -2.80
N ASN A 26 -88.15 22.25 -3.25
CA ASN A 26 -87.33 21.03 -3.30
C ASN A 26 -86.16 21.16 -4.29
N LEU A 27 -86.41 21.77 -5.46
CA LEU A 27 -85.41 21.93 -6.50
C LEU A 27 -84.39 23.01 -6.13
N VAL A 28 -84.85 24.14 -5.59
CA VAL A 28 -83.97 25.22 -5.12
C VAL A 28 -83.04 24.74 -4.02
N TRP A 29 -83.58 24.07 -2.98
CA TRP A 29 -82.74 23.55 -1.90
C TRP A 29 -81.77 22.47 -2.35
N LEU A 30 -82.15 21.64 -3.32
CA LEU A 30 -81.25 20.65 -3.90
C LEU A 30 -80.02 21.32 -4.52
N HIS A 31 -80.21 22.36 -5.33
CA HIS A 31 -79.11 23.12 -5.92
C HIS A 31 -78.28 23.85 -4.86
N VAL A 32 -78.92 24.57 -3.94
CA VAL A 32 -78.24 25.33 -2.87
C VAL A 32 -77.36 24.42 -2.02
N LEU A 33 -77.89 23.27 -1.58
CA LEU A 33 -77.13 22.33 -0.75
C LEU A 33 -76.00 21.66 -1.54
N SER A 34 -76.27 21.30 -2.81
CA SER A 34 -75.28 20.63 -3.66
C SER A 34 -74.13 21.57 -4.02
N ASP A 35 -74.42 22.78 -4.50
CA ASP A 35 -73.41 23.80 -4.82
C ASP A 35 -72.67 24.27 -3.56
N GLY A 36 -73.37 24.37 -2.42
CA GLY A 36 -72.77 24.72 -1.14
C GLY A 36 -71.77 23.66 -0.66
N ALA A 37 -72.14 22.39 -0.78
CA ALA A 37 -71.25 21.27 -0.46
C ALA A 37 -70.03 21.21 -1.40
N ILE A 38 -70.21 21.42 -2.71
CA ILE A 38 -69.11 21.46 -3.67
C ILE A 38 -68.18 22.63 -3.36
N ALA A 39 -68.72 23.83 -3.12
CA ALA A 39 -67.92 25.00 -2.76
C ALA A 39 -67.09 24.74 -1.49
N LEU A 40 -67.69 24.16 -0.44
CA LEU A 40 -66.98 23.82 0.79
C LEU A 40 -65.82 22.83 0.53
N ALA A 41 -66.05 21.80 -0.29
CA ALA A 41 -64.99 20.87 -0.69
C ALA A 41 -63.88 21.60 -1.47
N TYR A 42 -64.23 22.48 -2.40
CA TYR A 42 -63.28 23.20 -3.23
C TYR A 42 -62.48 24.27 -2.48
N TYR A 43 -62.96 24.79 -1.35
CA TYR A 43 -62.14 25.64 -0.48
C TYR A 43 -61.29 24.84 0.52
N SER A 44 -61.73 23.65 0.94
CA SER A 44 -60.98 22.83 1.89
C SER A 44 -59.79 22.08 1.26
N ILE A 45 -59.92 21.60 0.01
CA ILE A 45 -58.82 20.88 -0.69
C ILE A 45 -57.56 21.76 -0.85
N PRO A 46 -57.64 23.02 -1.35
CA PRO A 46 -56.48 23.90 -1.45
C PRO A 46 -55.83 24.21 -0.10
N LEU A 47 -56.61 24.33 0.98
CA LEU A 47 -56.07 24.51 2.34
C LEU A 47 -55.22 23.30 2.77
N MET A 48 -55.69 22.07 2.48
CA MET A 48 -54.91 20.85 2.75
C MET A 48 -53.66 20.77 1.88
N LEU A 49 -53.74 21.15 0.60
CA LEU A 49 -52.59 21.21 -0.31
C LEU A 49 -51.54 22.22 0.19
N LEU A 50 -51.96 23.41 0.61
CA LEU A 50 -51.07 24.42 1.20
C LEU A 50 -50.40 23.90 2.48
N TYR A 51 -51.16 23.23 3.36
CA TYR A 51 -50.58 22.59 4.55
C TYR A 51 -49.51 21.55 4.18
N PHE A 52 -49.77 20.69 3.20
CA PHE A 52 -48.82 19.67 2.73
C PHE A 52 -47.53 20.31 2.18
N ILE A 53 -47.66 21.33 1.31
CA ILE A 53 -46.53 22.05 0.73
C ILE A 53 -45.70 22.77 1.81
N CYS A 54 -46.36 23.36 2.81
CA CYS A 54 -45.67 24.02 3.91
C CYS A 54 -44.94 23.03 4.81
N LYS A 55 -45.41 21.78 4.92
CA LYS A 55 -44.79 20.76 5.77
C LYS A 55 -43.70 19.96 5.06
N ARG A 56 -43.78 19.83 3.74
CA ARG A 56 -42.90 18.99 2.93
C ARG A 56 -41.97 19.84 2.05
N GLU A 57 -40.76 20.10 2.53
CA GLU A 57 -39.76 20.93 1.84
C GLU A 57 -39.16 20.27 0.59
N ASP A 58 -39.13 18.93 0.54
CA ASP A 58 -38.62 18.10 -0.56
C ASP A 58 -39.65 17.86 -1.68
N ALA A 59 -40.82 18.50 -1.63
CA ALA A 59 -41.88 18.25 -2.59
C ALA A 59 -41.46 18.70 -4.01
N PRO A 60 -41.34 17.78 -4.97
CA PRO A 60 -41.04 18.16 -6.34
C PRO A 60 -42.21 18.94 -6.93
N PHE A 61 -41.93 19.89 -7.83
CA PHE A 61 -42.94 20.67 -8.54
C PHE A 61 -43.89 21.46 -7.62
N ARG A 62 -43.38 22.06 -6.53
CA ARG A 62 -44.15 22.84 -5.56
C ARG A 62 -45.16 23.83 -6.16
N TYR A 63 -44.78 24.51 -7.25
CA TYR A 63 -45.65 25.45 -7.98
C TYR A 63 -46.90 24.80 -8.60
N MET A 64 -46.81 23.54 -9.03
CA MET A 64 -47.94 22.79 -9.60
C MET A 64 -49.08 22.67 -8.59
N PHE A 65 -48.78 22.39 -7.33
CA PHE A 65 -49.80 22.31 -6.28
C PHE A 65 -50.49 23.66 -6.01
N VAL A 66 -49.77 24.78 -6.20
CA VAL A 66 -50.34 26.13 -6.12
C VAL A 66 -51.28 26.40 -7.31
N LEU A 67 -50.89 25.99 -8.53
CA LEU A 67 -51.75 26.09 -9.70
C LEU A 67 -53.03 25.26 -9.56
N PHE A 68 -52.92 24.02 -9.09
CA PHE A 68 -54.10 23.20 -8.77
C PHE A 68 -54.95 23.84 -7.69
N GLY A 69 -54.34 24.39 -6.64
CA GLY A 69 -55.06 25.14 -5.61
C GLY A 69 -55.83 26.34 -6.19
N ALA A 70 -55.20 27.15 -7.03
CA ALA A 70 -55.82 28.30 -7.68
C ALA A 70 -56.97 27.88 -8.61
N PHE A 71 -56.76 26.85 -9.44
CA PHE A 71 -57.79 26.26 -10.29
C PHE A 71 -59.01 25.81 -9.47
N ILE A 72 -58.79 25.02 -8.41
CA ILE A 72 -59.87 24.51 -7.55
C ILE A 72 -60.61 25.65 -6.86
N VAL A 73 -59.92 26.68 -6.36
CA VAL A 73 -60.55 27.87 -5.76
C VAL A 73 -61.44 28.60 -6.79
N THR A 74 -60.93 28.86 -8.00
CA THR A 74 -61.73 29.52 -9.05
C THR A 74 -62.96 28.68 -9.44
N CYS A 75 -62.86 27.36 -9.52
CA CYS A 75 -64.02 26.48 -9.68
C CYS A 75 -64.99 26.58 -8.49
N GLY A 76 -64.49 26.64 -7.26
CA GLY A 76 -65.33 26.79 -6.05
C GLY A 76 -66.12 28.09 -6.05
N THR A 77 -65.49 29.19 -6.51
CA THR A 77 -66.18 30.47 -6.68
C THR A 77 -67.32 30.40 -7.69
N THR A 78 -67.26 29.53 -8.71
CA THR A 78 -68.37 29.38 -9.66
C THR A 78 -69.62 28.78 -9.00
N HIS A 79 -69.46 27.83 -8.08
CA HIS A 79 -70.60 27.24 -7.35
C HIS A 79 -71.23 28.23 -6.38
N LEU A 80 -70.42 29.02 -5.65
CA LEU A 80 -70.96 30.13 -4.84
C LEU A 80 -71.72 31.14 -5.70
N MET A 81 -71.23 31.38 -6.91
CA MET A 81 -71.88 32.30 -7.85
C MET A 81 -73.21 31.75 -8.36
N GLU A 82 -73.35 30.45 -8.62
CA GLU A 82 -74.63 29.83 -8.99
C GLU A 82 -75.66 29.90 -7.86
N ILE A 83 -75.23 29.76 -6.61
CA ILE A 83 -76.11 30.01 -5.44
C ILE A 83 -76.53 31.49 -5.45
N TRP A 84 -75.59 32.42 -5.65
CA TRP A 84 -75.87 33.85 -5.67
C TRP A 84 -76.86 34.25 -6.78
N THR A 85 -76.71 33.67 -7.99
CA THR A 85 -77.58 33.97 -9.14
C THR A 85 -79.02 33.51 -8.97
N LEU A 86 -79.33 32.63 -8.00
CA LEU A 86 -80.70 32.26 -7.65
C LEU A 86 -81.53 33.44 -7.15
N TRP A 87 -80.91 34.39 -6.43
CA TRP A 87 -81.57 35.57 -5.89
C TRP A 87 -81.20 36.85 -6.62
N TYR A 88 -79.97 36.97 -7.13
CA TYR A 88 -79.46 38.21 -7.75
C TYR A 88 -78.90 37.94 -9.16
N PRO A 89 -79.44 38.56 -10.23
CA PRO A 89 -79.10 38.25 -11.62
C PRO A 89 -77.75 38.86 -12.10
N ALA A 90 -76.67 38.63 -11.38
CA ALA A 90 -75.33 39.17 -11.66
C ALA A 90 -74.60 38.34 -12.74
N TYR A 91 -75.18 38.23 -13.94
CA TYR A 91 -74.68 37.36 -15.02
C TYR A 91 -73.33 37.76 -15.60
N TRP A 92 -73.02 39.05 -15.66
CA TRP A 92 -71.69 39.52 -16.11
C TRP A 92 -70.59 39.09 -15.14
N LEU A 93 -70.88 39.15 -13.83
CA LEU A 93 -69.95 38.67 -12.81
C LEU A 93 -69.77 37.14 -12.90
N SER A 94 -70.87 36.39 -13.02
CA SER A 94 -70.82 34.93 -13.23
C SER A 94 -70.04 34.55 -14.48
N GLY A 95 -70.29 35.23 -15.60
CA GLY A 95 -69.53 35.03 -16.85
C GLY A 95 -68.04 35.35 -16.70
N SER A 96 -67.70 36.41 -15.97
CA SER A 96 -66.30 36.79 -15.71
C SER A 96 -65.57 35.77 -14.84
N VAL A 97 -66.23 35.24 -13.80
CA VAL A 97 -65.69 34.16 -12.97
C VAL A 97 -65.47 32.91 -13.83
N LYS A 98 -66.46 32.50 -14.65
CA LYS A 98 -66.33 31.36 -15.57
C LYS A 98 -65.20 31.54 -16.59
N ALA A 99 -65.04 32.74 -17.16
CA ALA A 99 -63.95 33.05 -18.09
C ALA A 99 -62.58 32.97 -17.39
N THR A 100 -62.47 33.49 -16.17
CA THR A 100 -61.24 33.40 -15.37
C THR A 100 -60.91 31.95 -15.05
N THR A 101 -61.89 31.15 -14.62
CA THR A 101 -61.73 29.73 -14.37
C THR A 101 -61.26 29.00 -15.63
N ALA A 102 -61.83 29.29 -16.81
CA ALA A 102 -61.39 28.69 -18.08
C ALA A 102 -59.93 29.02 -18.42
N LEU A 103 -59.51 30.27 -18.22
CA LEU A 103 -58.12 30.69 -18.44
C LEU A 103 -57.15 29.99 -17.48
N VAL A 104 -57.47 29.95 -16.18
CA VAL A 104 -56.65 29.28 -15.16
C VAL A 104 -56.57 27.78 -15.44
N SER A 105 -57.67 27.14 -15.84
CA SER A 105 -57.74 25.72 -16.19
C SER A 105 -56.88 25.39 -17.41
N GLY A 106 -57.00 26.18 -18.48
CA GLY A 106 -56.22 26.00 -19.70
C GLY A 106 -54.73 26.19 -19.46
N TYR A 107 -54.35 27.23 -18.71
CA TYR A 107 -52.96 27.45 -18.32
C TYR A 107 -52.42 26.29 -17.48
N THR A 108 -53.17 25.82 -16.47
CA THR A 108 -52.79 24.68 -15.63
C THR A 108 -52.59 23.41 -16.47
N ALA A 109 -53.45 23.15 -17.45
CA ALA A 109 -53.34 22.00 -18.33
C ALA A 109 -52.09 22.05 -19.22
N LEU A 110 -51.77 23.23 -19.77
CA LEU A 110 -50.57 23.43 -20.61
C LEU A 110 -49.28 23.25 -19.80
N GLU A 111 -49.23 23.76 -18.57
CA GLU A 111 -48.08 23.60 -17.67
C GLU A 111 -47.89 22.15 -17.19
N LEU A 112 -48.95 21.35 -17.14
CA LEU A 112 -48.86 19.96 -16.72
C LEU A 112 -48.19 19.06 -17.77
N LEU A 113 -48.29 19.40 -19.06
CA LEU A 113 -47.71 18.63 -20.16
C LEU A 113 -46.19 18.39 -20.03
N PRO A 114 -45.35 19.41 -19.79
CA PRO A 114 -43.91 19.20 -19.58
C PRO A 114 -43.57 18.55 -18.24
N LEU A 115 -44.45 18.64 -17.24
CA LEU A 115 -44.23 18.07 -15.90
C LEU A 115 -44.50 16.57 -15.83
N LEU A 116 -45.44 16.07 -16.63
CA LEU A 116 -45.78 14.64 -16.70
C LEU A 116 -44.55 13.75 -16.96
N PRO A 117 -43.73 13.96 -18.01
CA PRO A 117 -42.57 13.11 -18.25
C PRO A 117 -41.52 13.21 -17.13
N GLN A 118 -41.39 14.37 -16.47
CA GLN A 118 -40.46 14.56 -15.36
C GLN A 118 -40.91 13.82 -14.09
N ALA A 119 -42.22 13.81 -13.81
CA ALA A 119 -42.79 13.05 -12.71
C ALA A 119 -42.63 11.53 -12.91
N LEU A 120 -42.75 11.06 -14.16
CA LEU A 120 -42.52 9.66 -14.52
C LEU A 120 -41.04 9.25 -14.50
N ALA A 121 -40.11 10.20 -14.62
CA ALA A 121 -38.68 9.95 -14.53
C ALA A 121 -38.18 9.77 -13.08
N LEU A 122 -39.00 10.13 -12.08
CA LEU A 122 -38.64 9.93 -10.68
C LEU A 122 -38.60 8.43 -10.36
N PRO A 123 -37.51 7.94 -9.74
CA PRO A 123 -37.39 6.52 -9.40
C PRO A 123 -38.51 6.12 -8.43
N SER A 124 -39.12 4.97 -8.71
CA SER A 124 -40.12 4.39 -7.81
C SER A 124 -39.47 3.97 -6.47
N PRO A 125 -40.22 3.94 -5.36
CA PRO A 125 -39.69 3.48 -4.07
C PRO A 125 -39.09 2.06 -4.13
N ALA A 126 -39.61 1.18 -4.99
CA ALA A 126 -39.08 -0.15 -5.21
C ALA A 126 -37.70 -0.12 -5.89
N GLN A 127 -37.53 0.72 -6.93
CA GLN A 127 -36.24 0.93 -7.58
C GLN A 127 -35.22 1.54 -6.62
N LEU A 128 -35.62 2.52 -5.81
CA LEU A 128 -34.73 3.12 -4.83
C LEU A 128 -34.25 2.10 -3.78
N LYS A 129 -35.14 1.22 -3.31
CA LYS A 129 -34.77 0.13 -2.40
C LYS A 129 -33.80 -0.85 -3.07
N ALA A 130 -34.04 -1.21 -4.32
CA ALA A 130 -33.14 -2.09 -5.06
C ALA A 130 -31.74 -1.48 -5.24
N ILE A 131 -31.66 -0.18 -5.59
CA ILE A 131 -30.39 0.55 -5.69
C ILE A 131 -29.67 0.61 -4.34
N ASN A 132 -30.40 0.83 -3.25
CA ASN A 132 -29.78 0.86 -1.91
C ASN A 132 -29.25 -0.53 -1.50
N GLN A 133 -29.98 -1.60 -1.79
CA GLN A 133 -29.52 -2.97 -1.51
C GLN A 133 -28.28 -3.34 -2.34
N GLU A 134 -28.26 -2.93 -3.61
CA GLU A 134 -27.09 -3.08 -4.47
C GLU A 134 -25.89 -2.29 -3.91
N LEU A 135 -26.10 -1.03 -3.52
CA LEU A 135 -25.06 -0.19 -2.94
C LEU A 135 -24.52 -0.77 -1.63
N GLU A 136 -25.38 -1.29 -0.77
CA GLU A 136 -24.98 -1.98 0.47
C GLU A 136 -24.10 -3.21 0.19
N THR A 137 -24.42 -3.96 -0.85
CA THR A 137 -23.64 -5.12 -1.29
C THR A 137 -22.25 -4.68 -1.78
N GLN A 138 -22.17 -3.67 -2.63
CA GLN A 138 -20.90 -3.13 -3.12
C GLN A 138 -20.02 -2.58 -2.00
N ILE A 139 -20.61 -1.93 -0.98
CA ILE A 139 -19.88 -1.46 0.19
C ILE A 139 -19.32 -2.63 1.00
N ALA A 140 -20.08 -3.72 1.15
CA ALA A 140 -19.62 -4.90 1.87
C ALA A 140 -18.44 -5.58 1.15
N GLU A 141 -18.54 -5.77 -0.17
CA GLU A 141 -17.46 -6.34 -1.00
C GLU A 141 -16.20 -5.48 -0.94
N ARG A 142 -16.34 -4.16 -1.10
CA ARG A 142 -15.20 -3.25 -1.04
C ARG A 142 -14.50 -3.30 0.32
N LYS A 143 -15.25 -3.34 1.42
CA LYS A 143 -14.68 -3.45 2.77
C LYS A 143 -13.92 -4.76 2.97
N GLN A 144 -14.38 -5.87 2.39
CA GLN A 144 -13.66 -7.14 2.46
C GLN A 144 -12.33 -7.07 1.69
N ALA A 145 -12.34 -6.52 0.48
CA ALA A 145 -11.12 -6.34 -0.31
C ALA A 145 -10.11 -5.40 0.39
N GLU A 146 -10.58 -4.31 0.99
CA GLU A 146 -9.74 -3.38 1.76
C GLU A 146 -9.11 -4.08 2.99
N ALA A 147 -9.87 -4.94 3.69
CA ALA A 147 -9.35 -5.72 4.82
C ALA A 147 -8.31 -6.76 4.38
N GLU A 148 -8.53 -7.44 3.26
CA GLU A 148 -7.58 -8.41 2.69
C GLU A 148 -6.25 -7.73 2.32
N VAL A 149 -6.31 -6.59 1.63
CA VAL A 149 -5.11 -5.80 1.31
C VAL A 149 -4.36 -5.37 2.56
N HIS A 150 -5.09 -4.96 3.61
CA HIS A 150 -4.46 -4.57 4.87
C HIS A 150 -3.74 -5.76 5.54
N GLN A 151 -4.36 -6.94 5.56
CA GLN A 151 -3.73 -8.15 6.09
C GLN A 151 -2.50 -8.57 5.28
N LEU A 152 -2.59 -8.54 3.95
CA LEU A 152 -1.46 -8.86 3.07
C LEU A 152 -0.28 -7.90 3.28
N ASN A 153 -0.56 -6.60 3.44
CA ASN A 153 0.48 -5.61 3.72
C ASN A 153 1.15 -5.86 5.08
N GLN A 154 0.39 -6.17 6.14
CA GLN A 154 0.97 -6.51 7.44
C GLN A 154 1.89 -7.73 7.37
N VAL A 155 1.44 -8.80 6.70
CA VAL A 155 2.25 -10.02 6.51
C VAL A 155 3.49 -9.74 5.65
N LEU A 156 3.35 -8.90 4.62
CA LEU A 156 4.48 -8.52 3.77
C LEU A 156 5.52 -7.71 4.55
N GLU A 157 5.08 -6.73 5.35
CA GLU A 157 5.95 -5.93 6.21
C GLU A 157 6.69 -6.80 7.24
N GLU A 158 6.02 -7.80 7.81
CA GLU A 158 6.64 -8.76 8.71
C GLU A 158 7.72 -9.59 8.00
N ARG A 159 7.41 -10.17 6.82
CA ARG A 159 8.41 -10.90 6.03
C ARG A 159 9.58 -10.03 5.60
N VAL A 160 9.32 -8.78 5.22
CA VAL A 160 10.37 -7.82 4.86
C VAL A 160 11.28 -7.58 6.06
N ARG A 161 10.70 -7.40 7.27
CA ARG A 161 11.47 -7.21 8.50
C ARG A 161 12.33 -8.42 8.83
N GLU A 162 11.76 -9.62 8.77
CA GLU A 162 12.49 -10.88 9.02
C GLU A 162 13.64 -11.07 8.02
N ARG A 163 13.38 -10.87 6.73
CA ARG A 163 14.40 -11.01 5.68
C ARG A 163 15.49 -9.96 5.80
N THR A 164 15.14 -8.73 6.16
CA THR A 164 16.11 -7.65 6.40
C THR A 164 17.00 -7.98 7.58
N ALA A 165 16.43 -8.41 8.71
CA ALA A 165 17.19 -8.79 9.89
C ALA A 165 18.12 -10.00 9.63
N ALA A 166 17.65 -11.01 8.91
CA ALA A 166 18.47 -12.16 8.52
C ALA A 166 19.62 -11.77 7.59
N LEU A 167 19.36 -10.85 6.64
CA LEU A 167 20.38 -10.35 5.72
C LEU A 167 21.42 -9.49 6.44
N GLU A 168 20.99 -8.64 7.37
CA GLU A 168 21.89 -7.84 8.21
C GLU A 168 22.80 -8.73 9.06
N ALA A 169 22.24 -9.77 9.69
CA ALA A 169 23.03 -10.73 10.46
C ALA A 169 24.05 -11.49 9.59
N ALA A 170 23.64 -11.94 8.39
CA ALA A 170 24.53 -12.61 7.44
C ALA A 170 25.64 -11.67 6.94
N ASN A 171 25.32 -10.40 6.66
CA ASN A 171 26.31 -9.40 6.27
C ASN A 171 27.32 -9.14 7.39
N GLN A 172 26.87 -8.97 8.63
CA GLN A 172 27.76 -8.81 9.79
C GLN A 172 28.69 -10.02 9.97
N GLN A 173 28.17 -11.22 9.80
CA GLN A 173 28.98 -12.44 9.84
C GLN A 173 30.04 -12.44 8.72
N LEU A 174 29.64 -12.17 7.47
CA LEU A 174 30.57 -12.12 6.34
C LEU A 174 31.65 -11.04 6.53
N GLU A 175 31.29 -9.88 7.07
CA GLU A 175 32.25 -8.82 7.40
C GLU A 175 33.28 -9.29 8.44
N SER A 176 32.83 -10.03 9.47
CA SER A 176 33.73 -10.62 10.46
C SER A 176 34.67 -11.67 9.86
N GLU A 177 34.16 -12.57 9.02
CA GLU A 177 34.97 -13.58 8.34
C GLU A 177 36.00 -12.95 7.39
N ILE A 178 35.61 -11.89 6.67
CA ILE A 178 36.51 -11.12 5.81
C ILE A 178 37.61 -10.45 6.65
N ALA A 179 37.25 -9.86 7.79
CA ALA A 179 38.22 -9.22 8.68
C ALA A 179 39.23 -10.24 9.24
N GLU A 180 38.77 -11.42 9.69
CA GLU A 180 39.63 -12.50 10.17
C GLU A 180 40.56 -13.03 9.08
N ARG A 181 40.01 -13.31 7.88
CA ARG A 181 40.82 -13.77 6.73
C ARG A 181 41.90 -12.75 6.37
N LYS A 182 41.55 -11.46 6.30
CA LYS A 182 42.53 -10.39 6.03
C LYS A 182 43.60 -10.32 7.11
N TYR A 183 43.24 -10.46 8.38
CA TYR A 183 44.21 -10.45 9.47
C TYR A 183 45.18 -11.63 9.38
N ALA A 184 44.67 -12.84 9.11
CA ALA A 184 45.49 -14.02 8.90
C ALA A 184 46.44 -13.86 7.68
N GLU A 185 45.93 -13.33 6.57
CA GLU A 185 46.73 -13.07 5.36
C GLU A 185 47.86 -12.06 5.63
N ILE A 186 47.56 -10.95 6.32
CA ILE A 186 48.55 -9.94 6.70
C ILE A 186 49.60 -10.55 7.65
N ARG A 187 49.19 -11.36 8.62
CA ARG A 187 50.09 -12.02 9.57
C ARG A 187 51.04 -12.99 8.85
N LEU A 188 50.53 -13.80 7.93
CA LEU A 188 51.36 -14.72 7.13
C LEU A 188 52.38 -13.95 6.28
N ARG A 189 51.95 -12.89 5.58
CA ARG A 189 52.86 -12.04 4.80
C ARG A 189 53.94 -11.39 5.66
N LEU A 190 53.63 -10.99 6.89
CA LEU A 190 54.60 -10.39 7.80
C LEU A 190 55.64 -11.42 8.28
N LEU A 191 55.19 -12.64 8.62
CA LEU A 191 56.09 -13.75 8.98
C LEU A 191 57.01 -14.13 7.83
N GLU A 192 56.47 -14.25 6.61
CA GLU A 192 57.24 -14.53 5.40
C GLU A 192 58.34 -13.48 5.19
N ARG A 193 58.00 -12.19 5.29
CA ARG A 193 58.97 -11.09 5.18
C ARG A 193 60.03 -11.13 6.27
N ALA A 194 59.66 -11.44 7.50
CA ALA A 194 60.62 -11.54 8.62
C ALA A 194 61.61 -12.70 8.42
N ILE A 195 61.14 -13.88 7.98
CA ILE A 195 62.00 -15.02 7.66
C ILE A 195 62.90 -14.69 6.46
N ALA A 196 62.36 -14.03 5.43
CA ALA A 196 63.11 -13.63 4.25
C ALA A 196 64.21 -12.61 4.57
N ALA A 197 63.98 -11.71 5.53
CA ALA A 197 64.96 -10.70 5.96
C ALA A 197 66.00 -11.23 6.95
N SER A 198 65.78 -12.42 7.53
CA SER A 198 66.72 -13.01 8.50
C SER A 198 68.09 -13.29 7.89
N SER A 199 69.15 -12.93 8.62
CA SER A 199 70.53 -13.26 8.25
C SER A 199 70.88 -14.73 8.48
N ASN A 200 70.04 -15.49 9.22
CA ASN A 200 70.22 -16.93 9.42
C ASN A 200 69.67 -17.70 8.22
N GLY A 201 70.32 -18.83 7.90
CA GLY A 201 69.86 -19.75 6.88
C GLY A 201 68.73 -20.62 7.41
N VAL A 202 67.54 -20.47 6.84
CA VAL A 202 66.34 -21.22 7.19
C VAL A 202 65.87 -21.98 5.97
N PHE A 203 65.60 -23.27 6.15
CA PHE A 203 64.91 -24.10 5.17
C PHE A 203 63.86 -24.97 5.86
N ILE A 204 62.80 -25.32 5.14
CA ILE A 204 61.72 -26.16 5.63
C ILE A 204 61.65 -27.39 4.73
N THR A 205 61.49 -28.57 5.33
CA THR A 205 61.31 -29.83 4.60
C THR A 205 59.90 -30.38 4.80
N ASP A 206 59.36 -31.05 3.79
CA ASP A 206 58.09 -31.77 3.91
C ASP A 206 58.33 -33.19 4.44
N ALA A 207 58.03 -33.39 5.72
CA ALA A 207 58.18 -34.67 6.38
C ALA A 207 57.14 -35.73 5.96
N SER A 208 56.08 -35.36 5.24
CA SER A 208 55.09 -36.31 4.71
C SER A 208 55.61 -37.05 3.49
N HIS A 209 56.59 -36.50 2.78
CA HIS A 209 57.28 -37.19 1.69
C HIS A 209 58.39 -38.09 2.22
N SER A 210 58.50 -39.30 1.66
CA SER A 210 59.51 -40.30 2.08
C SER A 210 60.96 -39.81 1.95
N ASP A 211 61.22 -38.92 0.98
CA ASP A 211 62.54 -38.33 0.71
C ASP A 211 62.74 -36.95 1.37
N ASN A 212 61.83 -36.55 2.26
CA ASN A 212 61.89 -35.31 3.06
C ASN A 212 62.46 -34.09 2.31
N PRO A 213 61.89 -33.73 1.14
CA PRO A 213 62.45 -32.71 0.28
C PRO A 213 62.32 -31.33 0.93
N ILE A 214 63.28 -30.45 0.65
CA ILE A 214 63.18 -29.04 1.01
C ILE A 214 62.05 -28.42 0.19
N VAL A 215 61.10 -27.76 0.85
CA VAL A 215 59.97 -27.07 0.20
C VAL A 215 60.12 -25.55 0.22
N TYR A 216 60.99 -25.03 1.08
CA TYR A 216 61.25 -23.60 1.18
C TYR A 216 62.67 -23.34 1.68
N VAL A 217 63.31 -22.29 1.16
CA VAL A 217 64.54 -21.70 1.70
C VAL A 217 64.39 -20.18 1.74
N ASN A 218 65.02 -19.53 2.72
CA ASN A 218 65.07 -18.07 2.78
C ASN A 218 66.33 -17.51 2.08
N PRO A 219 66.38 -16.21 1.75
CA PRO A 219 67.58 -15.58 1.17
C PRO A 219 68.83 -15.68 2.06
N GLY A 220 68.68 -15.78 3.39
CA GLY A 220 69.80 -16.05 4.29
C GLY A 220 70.48 -17.39 4.00
N PHE A 221 69.71 -18.43 3.68
CA PHE A 221 70.22 -19.73 3.28
C PHE A 221 71.02 -19.64 1.97
N GLU A 222 70.49 -18.95 0.97
CA GLU A 222 71.18 -18.77 -0.31
C GLU A 222 72.51 -18.03 -0.12
N LYS A 223 72.53 -16.97 0.68
CA LYS A 223 73.75 -16.20 0.99
C LYS A 223 74.80 -17.03 1.75
N ILE A 224 74.38 -17.85 2.70
CA ILE A 224 75.30 -18.64 3.55
C ILE A 224 75.86 -19.83 2.77
N THR A 225 74.97 -20.60 2.12
CA THR A 225 75.31 -21.86 1.45
C THR A 225 75.79 -21.66 0.01
N GLY A 226 75.39 -20.58 -0.64
CA GLY A 226 75.69 -20.29 -2.04
C GLY A 226 74.85 -21.06 -3.05
N TYR A 227 73.85 -21.83 -2.61
CA TYR A 227 72.85 -22.46 -3.49
C TYR A 227 71.65 -21.55 -3.68
N GLU A 228 71.12 -21.49 -4.89
CA GLU A 228 69.85 -20.80 -5.15
C GLU A 228 68.65 -21.64 -4.71
N ALA A 229 67.53 -21.00 -4.38
CA ALA A 229 66.29 -21.67 -4.01
C ALA A 229 65.83 -22.69 -5.06
N ALA A 230 66.01 -22.37 -6.35
CA ALA A 230 65.69 -23.26 -7.45
C ALA A 230 66.54 -24.54 -7.48
N GLU A 231 67.74 -24.51 -6.91
CA GLU A 231 68.63 -25.66 -6.81
C GLU A 231 68.38 -26.49 -5.54
N ALA A 232 67.89 -25.85 -4.49
CA ALA A 232 67.70 -26.46 -3.17
C ALA A 232 66.30 -27.06 -2.97
N VAL A 233 65.26 -26.38 -3.44
CA VAL A 233 63.87 -26.84 -3.31
C VAL A 233 63.67 -28.12 -4.13
N GLY A 234 62.98 -29.09 -3.54
CA GLY A 234 62.74 -30.43 -4.08
C GLY A 234 63.83 -31.45 -3.75
N ARG A 235 64.96 -31.04 -3.15
CA ARG A 235 66.06 -31.96 -2.79
C ARG A 235 66.07 -32.30 -1.30
N HIS A 236 66.54 -33.50 -0.97
CA HIS A 236 66.83 -33.85 0.42
C HIS A 236 68.02 -33.02 0.96
N PRO A 237 67.97 -32.45 2.18
CA PRO A 237 69.00 -31.54 2.73
C PRO A 237 70.44 -32.07 2.77
N HIS A 238 70.60 -33.38 2.58
CA HIS A 238 71.90 -34.03 2.49
C HIS A 238 72.76 -33.51 1.32
N PHE A 239 72.15 -32.96 0.26
CA PHE A 239 72.89 -32.49 -0.92
C PHE A 239 73.86 -31.33 -0.63
N CYS A 240 73.53 -30.45 0.33
CA CYS A 240 74.39 -29.34 0.75
C CYS A 240 75.49 -29.75 1.74
N ARG A 241 75.60 -31.04 2.11
CA ARG A 241 76.57 -31.48 3.12
C ARG A 241 77.92 -31.82 2.47
N ASN A 242 79.00 -31.45 3.15
CA ASN A 242 80.34 -31.80 2.70
C ASN A 242 80.80 -33.14 3.29
N SER A 243 81.00 -34.14 2.43
CA SER A 243 81.44 -35.49 2.81
C SER A 243 82.94 -35.60 3.09
N LEU A 244 83.74 -34.56 2.84
CA LEU A 244 85.21 -34.68 2.77
C LEU A 244 85.99 -34.19 3.99
N ARG A 245 85.37 -33.64 5.05
CA ARG A 245 86.14 -32.86 6.05
C ARG A 245 85.94 -33.11 7.53
N ILE A 246 85.22 -34.15 7.94
CA ILE A 246 85.12 -34.48 9.37
C ILE A 246 85.24 -35.99 9.59
N ASN A 247 86.29 -36.41 10.30
CA ASN A 247 86.49 -37.77 10.83
C ASN A 247 85.53 -38.05 12.02
N LEU A 248 84.27 -37.61 11.90
CA LEU A 248 83.17 -37.90 12.82
C LEU A 248 82.25 -38.90 12.11
N PRO A 249 81.80 -39.98 12.77
CA PRO A 249 80.95 -40.96 12.13
C PRO A 249 79.60 -40.30 11.77
N TRP A 250 79.40 -39.97 10.50
CA TRP A 250 78.16 -39.38 9.93
C TRP A 250 76.87 -40.05 10.45
N LYS A 251 76.94 -41.35 10.77
CA LYS A 251 75.81 -42.20 11.15
C LYS A 251 75.37 -41.79 12.54
N MET A 252 76.23 -41.21 13.38
CA MET A 252 75.81 -40.69 14.67
C MET A 252 74.99 -39.42 14.52
N CYS A 253 75.39 -38.46 13.69
CA CYS A 253 74.60 -37.23 13.44
C CYS A 253 73.28 -37.56 12.74
N ASP A 254 73.30 -38.42 11.71
CA ASP A 254 72.07 -38.82 11.01
C ASP A 254 71.12 -39.60 11.91
N ARG A 255 71.63 -40.56 12.70
CA ARG A 255 70.79 -41.25 13.69
C ARG A 255 70.25 -40.30 14.75
N HIS A 256 70.98 -39.25 15.11
CA HIS A 256 70.51 -38.26 16.07
C HIS A 256 69.36 -37.43 15.47
N CYS A 257 69.52 -36.93 14.25
CA CYS A 257 68.44 -36.23 13.53
C CYS A 257 67.24 -37.13 13.26
N GLU A 258 67.43 -38.38 12.84
CA GLU A 258 66.34 -39.34 12.59
C GLU A 258 65.59 -39.68 13.88
N LYS A 259 66.30 -39.89 15.00
CA LYS A 259 65.66 -40.10 16.31
C LYS A 259 64.85 -38.88 16.75
N ALA A 260 65.41 -37.68 16.60
CA ALA A 260 64.72 -36.45 16.95
C ALA A 260 63.49 -36.21 16.05
N LYS A 261 63.61 -36.48 14.74
CA LYS A 261 62.50 -36.44 13.79
C LYS A 261 61.40 -37.43 14.17
N ALA A 262 61.75 -38.68 14.49
CA ALA A 262 60.80 -39.70 14.95
C ALA A 262 60.13 -39.34 16.28
N ALA A 263 60.86 -38.67 17.18
CA ALA A 263 60.35 -38.21 18.46
C ALA A 263 59.66 -36.83 18.41
N MET A 264 59.61 -36.18 17.24
CA MET A 264 59.15 -34.80 17.06
C MET A 264 59.82 -33.80 18.03
N SER A 265 61.11 -34.02 18.34
CA SER A 265 61.88 -33.18 19.25
C SER A 265 62.92 -32.32 18.52
N PRO A 266 63.27 -31.14 19.06
CA PRO A 266 64.35 -30.32 18.50
C PRO A 266 65.70 -31.06 18.53
N CYS A 267 66.52 -30.84 17.51
CA CYS A 267 67.88 -31.38 17.41
C CYS A 267 68.86 -30.29 16.98
N ALA A 268 70.00 -30.22 17.67
CA ALA A 268 71.10 -29.33 17.32
C ALA A 268 72.34 -30.17 16.99
N ILE A 269 72.83 -30.06 15.75
CA ILE A 269 74.06 -30.72 15.30
C ILE A 269 74.93 -29.74 14.52
N ALA A 270 76.25 -29.90 14.64
CA ALA A 270 77.20 -29.19 13.81
C ALA A 270 77.51 -30.02 12.55
N VAL A 271 77.34 -29.44 11.37
CA VAL A 271 77.57 -30.10 10.08
C VAL A 271 78.41 -29.19 9.19
N ALA A 272 79.39 -29.75 8.47
CA ALA A 272 80.09 -29.02 7.42
C ALA A 272 79.25 -29.00 6.14
N MET A 273 79.11 -27.82 5.55
CA MET A 273 78.36 -27.64 4.29
C MET A 273 79.31 -27.51 3.11
N ALA A 274 78.89 -28.06 1.98
CA ALA A 274 79.53 -27.90 0.68
C ALA A 274 78.87 -26.74 -0.06
N ARG A 275 79.65 -25.95 -0.80
CA ARG A 275 79.14 -24.95 -1.74
C ARG A 275 79.15 -25.50 -3.16
N PRO A 276 78.28 -25.02 -4.06
CA PRO A 276 78.32 -25.43 -5.47
C PRO A 276 79.64 -25.05 -6.16
N SER A 277 80.34 -24.03 -5.67
CA SER A 277 81.69 -23.64 -6.13
C SER A 277 82.82 -24.58 -5.70
N GLY A 278 82.54 -25.65 -4.95
CA GLY A 278 83.54 -26.59 -4.41
C GLY A 278 84.27 -26.09 -3.16
N ALA A 279 84.01 -24.87 -2.71
CA ALA A 279 84.51 -24.36 -1.44
C ALA A 279 83.79 -25.03 -0.25
N SER A 280 84.53 -25.40 0.80
CA SER A 280 83.96 -25.97 2.02
C SER A 280 83.89 -24.92 3.13
N TYR A 281 82.72 -24.79 3.76
CA TYR A 281 82.54 -23.93 4.93
C TYR A 281 82.14 -24.79 6.12
N SER A 282 82.96 -24.77 7.17
CA SER A 282 82.61 -25.38 8.46
C SER A 282 82.09 -24.28 9.37
N PHE A 283 80.87 -24.43 9.88
CA PHE A 283 80.53 -23.75 11.12
C PHE A 283 81.44 -24.35 12.22
N LEU A 284 82.21 -23.49 12.90
CA LEU A 284 82.92 -23.89 14.13
C LEU A 284 81.93 -24.57 15.08
N PRO A 285 82.34 -25.63 15.79
CA PRO A 285 81.45 -26.26 16.75
C PRO A 285 81.00 -25.20 17.75
N CYS A 286 79.69 -25.16 18.05
CA CYS A 286 79.31 -24.71 19.38
C CYS A 286 80.10 -25.63 20.31
N ALA A 287 81.08 -25.05 21.01
CA ALA A 287 82.01 -25.77 21.84
C ALA A 287 81.25 -26.76 22.74
N MET A 288 81.89 -27.88 23.06
CA MET A 288 81.54 -28.71 24.21
C MET A 288 80.96 -27.85 25.35
N GLN A 289 79.63 -27.78 25.47
CA GLN A 289 78.95 -27.35 26.68
C GLN A 289 78.35 -28.61 27.28
N PRO A 290 78.80 -29.04 28.47
CA PRO A 290 78.28 -30.24 29.14
C PRO A 290 76.81 -30.13 29.55
N ASP A 291 76.21 -28.94 29.47
CA ASP A 291 74.85 -28.66 29.89
C ASP A 291 73.99 -28.21 28.70
N CYS A 292 73.45 -29.19 27.97
CA CYS A 292 72.22 -29.00 27.21
C CYS A 292 71.21 -30.04 27.72
N SER A 293 70.66 -29.74 28.89
CA SER A 293 69.41 -30.31 29.38
C SER A 293 68.26 -29.95 28.42
N PRO A 294 67.18 -30.74 28.36
CA PRO A 294 66.10 -30.51 27.43
C PRO A 294 65.41 -29.19 27.77
N ILE A 295 65.31 -28.28 26.80
CA ILE A 295 64.42 -27.13 26.91
C ILE A 295 63.01 -27.68 26.76
N SER A 296 62.26 -27.64 27.86
CA SER A 296 60.82 -27.92 27.98
C SER A 296 59.97 -26.97 27.15
#